data_AF-A0A920ES91-F1
#
_entry.id   AF-A0A920ES91-F1
#
_cell.length_a   1.000
_cell.length_b   1.000
_cell.length_c   1.000
_cell.angle_alpha   90.00
_cell.angle_beta   90.00
_cell.angle_gamma   90.00
#
_symmetry.space_group_name_H-M   'P 1'
#
loop_
_entity.id
_entity.type
_entity.pdbx_description
1 polymer ?
#
loop_
_entity_poly.entity_id
_entity_poly.type
_entity_poly.pdbx_seq_one_letter_code
_entity_poly.pdbx_strand_id
1 'polypeptide(L)' 'MSKPAITTCGSGVTAAVLNLGLELIGKTDHSLYDGSWTEWGMSPILPIATGDKK' A
#
# COMPACT_ATOMS: atom_id res chain seq x y z
N MET A 1 9.23 5.23 14.24
CA MET A 1 8.93 5.48 12.81
C MET A 1 10.21 5.47 11.96
N SER A 2 11.09 4.47 12.12
CA SER A 2 12.43 4.48 11.49
C SER A 2 12.53 3.74 10.17
N LYS A 3 11.46 3.07 9.72
CA LYS A 3 11.43 2.32 8.46
C LYS A 3 10.60 3.08 7.42
N PRO A 4 10.98 3.00 6.13
CA PRO A 4 10.15 3.49 5.04
C PRO A 4 8.76 2.85 5.06
N ALA A 5 7.76 3.61 4.61
CA ALA A 5 6.40 3.12 4.46
C ALA A 5 6.01 3.07 2.98
N ILE A 6 5.30 2.03 2.59
CA ILE A 6 4.61 1.97 1.30
C ILE A 6 3.12 1.76 1.61
N THR A 7 2.27 2.68 1.15
CA THR A 7 0.82 2.61 1.33
C THR A 7 0.18 1.91 0.14
N THR A 8 -0.85 1.08 0.40
CA THR A 8 -1.59 0.36 -0.65
C THR A 8 -3.02 0.06 -0.20
N CYS A 9 -3.95 -0.13 -1.14
CA CYS A 9 -5.32 -0.56 -0.87
C CYS A 9 -5.87 -1.40 -2.05
N GLY A 10 -7.14 -1.25 -2.40
CA GLY A 10 -7.74 -1.89 -3.57
C GLY A 10 -7.26 -1.29 -4.89
N SER A 11 -7.36 0.04 -5.01
CA SER A 11 -7.15 0.82 -6.25
C SER A 11 -6.23 2.03 -6.06
N GLY A 12 -5.51 2.13 -4.94
CA GLY A 12 -4.63 3.27 -4.62
C GLY A 12 -5.33 4.47 -3.96
N VAL A 13 -6.64 4.67 -4.15
CA VAL A 13 -7.36 5.89 -3.70
C VAL A 13 -7.26 6.11 -2.18
N THR A 14 -7.62 5.13 -1.37
CA THR A 14 -7.53 5.25 0.11
C THR A 14 -6.07 5.35 0.58
N ALA A 15 -5.16 4.67 -0.11
CA ALA A 15 -3.75 4.70 0.22
C ALA A 15 -3.14 6.10 0.01
N ALA A 16 -3.59 6.84 -1.01
CA ALA A 16 -3.16 8.22 -1.25
C ALA A 16 -3.49 9.15 -0.07
N VAL A 17 -4.62 8.95 0.61
CA VAL A 17 -4.99 9.71 1.82
C VAL A 17 -4.02 9.42 2.97
N LEU A 18 -3.64 8.16 3.16
CA LEU A 18 -2.63 7.79 4.16
C LEU A 18 -1.26 8.38 3.81
N ASN A 19 -0.88 8.35 2.54
CA ASN A 19 0.37 8.91 2.04
C ASN A 19 0.46 10.43 2.31
N LEU A 20 -0.64 11.16 2.08
CA LEU A 20 -0.75 12.57 2.46
C LEU A 20 -0.64 12.75 3.98
N GLY A 21 -1.30 11.90 4.76
CA GLY A 21 -1.20 11.93 6.22
C GLY A 21 0.25 11.77 6.72
N LEU A 22 1.04 10.88 6.10
CA LEU A 22 2.46 10.70 6.43
C LEU A 22 3.29 11.95 6.14
N GLU A 23 3.06 12.58 4.99
CA GLU A 23 3.70 13.85 4.64
C GLU A 23 3.37 14.94 5.66
N LEU A 24 2.10 15.09 6.04
CA LEU A 24 1.63 16.11 6.98
C LEU A 24 2.23 15.97 8.39
N ILE A 25 2.57 14.75 8.82
CA ILE A 25 3.23 14.50 10.11
C ILE A 25 4.77 14.53 10.03
N GLY A 26 5.32 14.92 8.88
CA GLY A 26 6.77 15.04 8.67
C GLY A 26 7.49 13.71 8.44
N LYS A 27 6.77 12.62 8.16
CA LYS A 27 7.39 11.38 7.68
C LYS A 27 7.55 11.51 6.18
N THR A 28 8.78 11.62 5.69
CA THR A 28 9.09 11.86 4.27
C THR A 28 9.60 10.61 3.54
N ASP A 29 9.96 9.55 4.28
CA ASP A 29 10.30 8.23 3.76
C ASP A 29 9.04 7.38 3.53
N HIS A 30 8.18 7.86 2.63
CA HIS A 30 6.95 7.17 2.23
C HIS A 30 6.78 7.11 0.72
N SER A 31 5.98 6.15 0.27
CA SER A 31 5.59 5.98 -1.13
C SER A 31 4.21 5.35 -1.23
N LEU A 32 3.56 5.52 -2.37
CA LEU A 32 2.28 4.90 -2.70
C LEU A 32 2.53 3.78 -3.73
N TYR A 33 2.02 2.58 -3.46
CA TYR A 33 1.86 1.56 -4.49
C TYR A 33 0.53 1.79 -5.21
N ASP A 34 0.56 2.57 -6.30
CA ASP A 34 -0.62 3.05 -7.02
C ASP A 34 -1.47 1.91 -7.61
N GLY A 35 -0.83 0.95 -8.28
CA GLY A 35 -1.51 -0.21 -8.87
C GLY A 35 -2.22 -1.09 -7.83
N SER A 36 -1.71 -1.11 -6.60
CA SER A 36 -2.41 -1.67 -5.43
C SER A 36 -2.86 -3.13 -5.66
N TRP A 37 -3.93 -3.58 -5.00
CA TRP A 37 -4.49 -4.91 -5.23
C TRP A 37 -4.91 -5.14 -6.68
N THR A 38 -5.40 -4.11 -7.36
CA THR A 38 -5.84 -4.20 -8.77
C THR A 38 -4.71 -4.70 -9.67
N GLU A 39 -3.50 -4.15 -9.54
CA GLU A 39 -2.33 -4.60 -10.29
C GLU A 39 -1.81 -5.94 -9.76
N TRP A 40 -1.68 -6.10 -8.44
CA TRP A 40 -1.13 -7.33 -7.84
C TRP A 40 -1.96 -8.56 -8.18
N GLY A 41 -3.29 -8.44 -8.05
CA GLY A 41 -4.25 -9.52 -8.29
C GLY A 41 -4.44 -9.87 -9.77
N MET A 42 -3.99 -9.02 -10.71
CA MET A 42 -3.96 -9.34 -12.14
C MET A 42 -2.80 -10.27 -12.51
N SER A 43 -1.76 -10.36 -11.67
CA SER A 43 -0.61 -11.22 -11.97
C SER A 43 -0.92 -12.69 -11.67
N PRO A 44 -0.75 -13.60 -12.63
CA PRO A 44 -1.00 -15.03 -12.42
C PRO A 44 0.08 -15.74 -11.59
N ILE A 45 1.22 -15.08 -11.37
CA ILE A 45 2.40 -15.68 -10.71
C ILE A 45 2.70 -15.10 -9.33
N LEU A 46 2.06 -13.99 -8.94
CA LEU A 46 2.32 -13.37 -7.65
C LEU A 46 1.57 -14.12 -6.54
N PRO A 47 2.18 -14.28 -5.36
CA PRO A 47 1.53 -14.95 -4.25
C PRO A 47 0.34 -14.12 -3.76
N ILE A 48 -0.78 -14.79 -3.51
CA ILE A 48 -2.00 -14.21 -2.96
C ILE A 48 -2.33 -14.91 -1.65
N ALA A 49 -2.49 -14.14 -0.59
CA ALA A 49 -3.00 -14.64 0.68
C ALA A 49 -4.55 -14.62 0.65
N THR A 50 -5.15 -15.72 1.08
CA THR A 50 -6.58 -15.86 1.38
C THR A 50 -6.72 -16.36 2.83
N GLY A 51 -7.88 -16.21 3.47
CA GLY A 51 -8.09 -16.67 4.86
C GLY A 51 -8.02 -18.20 5.01
N ASP A 52 -7.79 -18.78 6.19
CA ASP A 52 -7.53 -18.21 7.52
C ASP A 52 -6.04 -18.33 7.91
N LYS A 53 -5.44 -17.20 8.30
CA LYS A 53 -4.28 -17.16 9.21
C LYS A 53 -4.65 -16.18 10.32
N LYS A 54 -5.07 -16.73 11.47
CA LYS A 54 -5.20 -15.98 12.73
C LYS A 54 -3.86 -15.41 13.16
#